data_AF-A0A917BIK9-F1
#
_entry.id   AF-A0A917BIK9-F1
#
_cell.length_a   1.000
_cell.length_b   1.000
_cell.length_c   1.000
_cell.angle_alpha   90.00
_cell.angle_beta   90.00
_cell.angle_gamma   90.00
#
_symmetry.space_group_name_H-M   'P 1'
#
loop_
_entity.id
_entity.type
_entity.pdbx_description
1 polymer ?
#
loop_
_entity_poly.entity_id
_entity_poly.type
_entity_poly.pdbx_seq_one_letter_code
_entity_poly.pdbx_strand_id
1 'polypeptide(L)'
;MAEVGGDLETLRTLHRGLGELGDQASEMKSKGDAHLHQTVWKGANSEKFRTAWEEFKPSFDRLQQALHEGRDDIRVQHNNIAAATGEPAAI
;
A
#
# COMPACT_ATOMS: atom_id res chain seq x y z
N MET A 1 -21.97 -7.36 21.44
CA MET A 1 -21.94 -5.94 21.03
C MET A 1 -20.56 -5.31 21.26
N ALA A 2 -19.90 -5.50 22.42
CA ALA A 2 -18.53 -4.99 22.63
C ALA A 2 -17.46 -5.63 21.71
N GLU A 3 -17.61 -6.92 21.38
CA GLU A 3 -16.70 -7.65 20.49
C GLU A 3 -16.75 -7.11 19.05
N VAL A 4 -17.97 -6.92 18.52
CA VAL A 4 -18.21 -6.40 17.16
C VAL A 4 -17.60 -5.01 16.97
N GLY A 5 -17.78 -4.09 17.92
CA GLY A 5 -17.16 -2.76 17.83
C GLY A 5 -15.61 -2.82 17.85
N GLY A 6 -15.02 -3.77 18.58
CA GLY A 6 -13.57 -4.01 18.59
C GLY A 6 -13.06 -4.62 17.27
N ASP A 7 -13.83 -5.52 16.67
CA ASP A 7 -13.52 -6.08 15.34
C ASP A 7 -13.59 -5.00 14.25
N LEU A 8 -14.60 -4.14 14.27
CA LEU A 8 -14.72 -3.00 13.35
C LEU A 8 -13.54 -2.02 13.48
N GLU A 9 -13.12 -1.72 14.72
CA GLU A 9 -11.92 -0.90 14.94
C GLU A 9 -10.64 -1.53 14.40
N THR A 10 -10.50 -2.85 14.55
CA THR A 10 -9.36 -3.61 14.02
C THR A 10 -9.35 -3.59 12.49
N LEU A 11 -10.50 -3.80 11.85
CA LEU A 11 -10.65 -3.69 10.39
C LEU A 11 -10.35 -2.28 9.88
N ARG A 12 -10.82 -1.24 10.57
CA ARG A 12 -10.49 0.15 10.25
C ARG A 12 -8.99 0.42 10.32
N THR A 13 -8.32 -0.10 11.35
CA THR A 13 -6.87 0.06 11.52
C THR A 13 -6.12 -0.63 10.38
N LEU A 14 -6.53 -1.85 10.02
CA LEU A 14 -5.92 -2.57 8.91
C LEU A 14 -6.16 -1.87 7.56
N HIS A 15 -7.38 -1.41 7.29
CA HIS A 15 -7.70 -0.62 6.09
C HIS A 15 -6.76 0.58 5.93
N ARG A 16 -6.60 1.35 7.01
CA ARG A 16 -5.69 2.49 7.00
C ARG A 16 -4.24 2.06 6.76
N GLY A 17 -3.77 1.03 7.47
CA GLY A 17 -2.39 0.53 7.33
C GLY A 17 -2.07 0.05 5.92
N LEU A 18 -2.98 -0.69 5.27
CA LEU A 18 -2.79 -1.12 3.88
C LEU A 18 -2.75 0.06 2.91
N GLY A 19 -3.59 1.08 3.12
CA GLY A 19 -3.54 2.32 2.34
C GLY A 19 -2.20 3.05 2.47
N GLU A 20 -1.74 3.25 3.71
CA GLU A 20 -0.45 3.91 3.99
C GLU A 20 0.73 3.14 3.38
N LEU A 21 0.72 1.81 3.44
CA LEU A 21 1.76 0.98 2.79
C LEU A 21 1.71 1.09 1.25
N GLY A 22 0.52 1.17 0.66
CA GLY A 22 0.34 1.37 -0.78
C GLY A 22 0.94 2.70 -1.25
N ASP A 23 0.67 3.77 -0.50
CA ASP A 23 1.20 5.10 -0.78
C ASP A 23 2.73 5.14 -0.62
N GLN A 24 3.26 4.49 0.44
CA GLN A 24 4.71 4.36 0.66
C GLN A 24 5.42 3.58 -0.46
N ALA A 25 4.80 2.55 -1.01
CA ALA A 25 5.35 1.80 -2.14
C ALA A 25 5.53 2.71 -3.38
N SER A 26 4.51 3.52 -3.69
CA SER A 26 4.57 4.52 -4.77
C SER A 26 5.60 5.61 -4.52
N GLU A 27 5.70 6.07 -3.27
CA GLU A 27 6.69 7.06 -2.86
C GLU A 27 8.13 6.53 -2.97
N MET A 28 8.39 5.31 -2.53
CA MET A 28 9.71 4.66 -2.62
C MET A 28 10.14 4.51 -4.09
N LYS A 29 9.22 4.07 -4.96
CA LYS A 29 9.44 4.02 -6.40
C LYS A 29 9.82 5.39 -6.96
N SER A 30 9.06 6.44 -6.62
CA SER A 30 9.26 7.79 -7.16
C SER A 30 10.56 8.42 -6.65
N LYS A 31 10.88 8.27 -5.36
CA LYS A 31 12.13 8.76 -4.76
C LYS A 31 13.35 8.07 -5.36
N GLY A 32 13.31 6.74 -5.51
CA GLY A 32 14.40 5.99 -6.12
C GLY A 32 14.68 6.45 -7.55
N ASP A 33 13.63 6.64 -8.34
CA ASP A 33 13.72 7.15 -9.71
C ASP A 33 14.33 8.57 -9.76
N ALA A 34 13.84 9.47 -8.92
CA ALA A 34 14.35 10.84 -8.83
C ALA A 34 15.85 10.88 -8.46
N HIS A 35 16.27 10.10 -7.46
CA HIS A 35 17.67 10.02 -7.06
C HIS A 35 18.57 9.47 -8.18
N LEU A 36 18.12 8.45 -8.91
CA LEU A 36 18.89 7.87 -10.01
C LEU A 36 19.01 8.81 -11.22
N HIS A 37 17.95 9.59 -11.50
CA HIS A 37 17.95 10.59 -12.57
C HIS A 37 18.80 11.82 -12.24
N GLN A 38 18.82 12.26 -10.98
CA GLN A 38 19.56 13.47 -10.57
C GLN A 38 21.06 13.22 -10.33
N THR A 39 21.48 11.95 -10.21
CA THR A 39 22.86 11.61 -9.87
C THR A 39 23.70 11.32 -11.11
N VAL A 40 24.80 12.06 -11.29
CA VAL A 40 25.84 11.75 -12.29
C VAL A 40 26.73 10.61 -11.79
N TRP A 41 26.19 9.39 -11.79
CA TRP A 41 26.91 8.16 -11.45
C TRP A 41 27.13 7.33 -12.72
N LYS A 42 28.39 7.16 -13.13
CA LYS A 42 28.79 6.45 -14.37
C LYS A 42 29.69 5.26 -14.07
N GLY A 43 29.69 4.28 -14.97
CA GLY A 43 30.51 3.06 -14.91
C GLY A 43 29.70 1.78 -14.66
N ALA A 44 30.35 0.64 -14.84
CA ALA A 44 29.69 -0.68 -14.88
C ALA A 44 28.80 -0.98 -13.67
N ASN A 45 29.19 -0.56 -12.47
CA ASN A 45 28.38 -0.78 -11.26
C ASN A 45 27.10 0.05 -11.25
N SER A 46 27.16 1.27 -11.79
CA SER A 46 26.00 2.15 -11.92
C SER A 46 24.98 1.63 -12.94
N GLU A 47 25.47 1.03 -14.03
CA GLU A 47 24.62 0.41 -15.05
C GLU A 47 23.94 -0.83 -14.49
N LYS A 48 24.71 -1.72 -13.82
CA LYS A 48 24.16 -2.90 -13.13
C LYS A 48 23.05 -2.53 -12.16
N PHE A 49 23.27 -1.51 -11.33
CA PHE A 49 22.25 -1.06 -10.38
C PHE A 49 21.01 -0.50 -11.09
N ARG A 50 21.18 0.36 -12.11
CA ARG A 50 20.05 0.92 -12.86
C ARG A 50 19.24 -0.16 -13.55
N THR A 51 19.87 -1.17 -14.13
CA THR A 51 19.17 -2.33 -14.70
C THR A 51 18.37 -3.06 -13.64
N ALA A 52 18.97 -3.42 -12.50
CA ALA A 52 18.27 -4.09 -11.41
C ALA A 52 17.10 -3.24 -10.86
N TRP A 53 17.27 -1.91 -10.81
CA TRP A 53 16.22 -1.00 -10.42
C TRP A 53 15.05 -1.02 -11.41
N GLU A 54 15.30 -0.88 -12.71
CA GLU A 54 14.25 -0.92 -13.74
C GLU A 54 13.51 -2.25 -13.78
N GLU A 55 14.20 -3.37 -13.53
CA GLU A 55 13.58 -4.69 -13.41
C GLU A 55 12.70 -4.83 -12.16
N PHE A 56 13.15 -4.27 -11.02
CA PHE A 56 12.43 -4.37 -9.77
C PHE A 56 11.28 -3.38 -9.66
N LYS A 57 11.42 -2.17 -10.21
CA LYS A 57 10.50 -1.03 -10.09
C LYS A 57 9.01 -1.38 -10.36
N PRO A 58 8.64 -2.21 -11.37
CA PRO A 58 7.25 -2.63 -11.58
C PRO A 58 6.65 -3.44 -10.41
N SER A 59 7.48 -4.02 -9.55
CA SER A 59 7.04 -4.75 -8.36
C SER A 59 6.43 -3.81 -7.32
N PHE A 60 6.84 -2.53 -7.27
CA PHE A 60 6.16 -1.53 -6.45
C PHE A 60 4.73 -1.28 -6.92
N ASP A 61 4.49 -1.25 -8.24
CA ASP A 61 3.14 -1.09 -8.79
C ASP A 61 2.25 -2.28 -8.44
N ARG A 62 2.79 -3.50 -8.55
CA ARG A 62 2.07 -4.73 -8.14
C ARG A 62 1.78 -4.75 -6.65
N LEU A 63 2.74 -4.34 -5.82
CA LEU A 63 2.56 -4.25 -4.37
C LEU A 63 1.50 -3.21 -4.02
N GLN A 64 1.59 -2.01 -4.60
CA GLN A 64 0.61 -0.95 -4.42
C GLN A 64 -0.80 -1.42 -4.79
N GLN A 65 -0.94 -2.06 -5.96
CA GLN A 65 -2.22 -2.61 -6.41
C GLN A 65 -2.77 -3.62 -5.40
N ALA A 66 -1.97 -4.62 -4.99
CA ALA A 66 -2.42 -5.65 -4.05
C ALA A 66 -2.82 -5.06 -2.68
N LEU A 67 -2.10 -4.05 -2.21
CA LEU A 67 -2.42 -3.36 -0.96
C LEU A 67 -3.73 -2.56 -1.05
N HIS A 68 -3.97 -1.87 -2.17
CA HIS A 68 -5.24 -1.17 -2.39
C HIS A 68 -6.42 -2.13 -2.58
N GLU A 69 -6.24 -3.23 -3.31
CA GLU A 69 -7.25 -4.28 -3.45
C GLU A 69 -7.62 -4.87 -2.08
N GLY A 70 -6.62 -5.24 -1.27
CA GLY A 70 -6.85 -5.74 0.08
C GLY A 70 -7.54 -4.72 0.99
N ARG A 71 -7.16 -3.44 0.88
CA ARG A 71 -7.83 -2.35 1.60
C ARG A 71 -9.31 -2.25 1.21
N ASP A 72 -9.62 -2.28 -0.08
CA ASP A 72 -10.97 -2.13 -0.57
C ASP A 72 -11.85 -3.32 -0.15
N ASP A 73 -11.28 -4.53 -0.08
CA ASP A 73 -11.95 -5.73 0.43
C ASP A 73 -12.29 -5.60 1.92
N ILE A 74 -11.36 -5.10 2.74
CA ILE A 74 -11.58 -4.81 4.17
C ILE A 74 -12.69 -3.77 4.35
N ARG A 75 -12.74 -2.74 3.51
CA ARG A 75 -13.81 -1.74 3.55
C ARG A 75 -15.18 -2.37 3.33
N VAL A 76 -15.28 -3.26 2.34
CA VAL A 76 -16.52 -4.01 2.07
C VAL A 76 -16.89 -4.88 3.27
N GLN A 77 -15.93 -5.62 3.83
CA GLN A 77 -16.14 -6.46 5.01
C GLN A 77 -16.61 -5.64 6.23
N HIS A 78 -15.92 -4.54 6.54
CA HIS A 78 -16.28 -3.63 7.63
C HIS A 78 -17.73 -3.15 7.48
N ASN A 79 -18.09 -2.67 6.29
CA ASN A 79 -19.41 -2.08 6.05
C ASN A 79 -20.53 -3.13 6.08
N ASN A 80 -20.26 -4.36 5.64
CA ASN A 80 -21.19 -5.47 5.78
C ASN A 80 -21.44 -5.85 7.24
N ILE A 81 -20.39 -5.89 8.08
CA ILE A 81 -20.50 -6.19 9.51
C ILE A 81 -21.29 -5.08 10.21
N ALA A 82 -20.92 -3.81 9.97
CA ALA A 82 -21.59 -2.66 10.57
C ALA A 82 -23.09 -2.63 10.24
N ALA A 83 -23.45 -2.87 8.97
CA ALA A 83 -24.85 -2.96 8.55
C ALA A 83 -25.62 -4.11 9.22
N ALA A 84 -24.97 -5.28 9.39
CA ALA A 84 -25.58 -6.43 10.03
C ALA A 84 -25.78 -6.27 11.54
N THR A 85 -24.97 -5.42 12.19
CA THR A 85 -24.96 -5.26 13.65
C THR A 85 -25.62 -3.96 14.13
N GLY A 86 -26.02 -3.09 13.20
CA GLY A 86 -26.60 -1.78 13.50
C GLY A 86 -25.57 -0.73 13.92
N GLU A 87 -24.28 -1.01 13.71
CA GLU A 87 -23.19 -0.06 13.95
C GLU A 87 -22.98 0.85 12.72
N PRO A 88 -22.44 2.07 12.89
CA PRO A 88 -22.17 2.96 11.77
C PRO A 88 -21.00 2.48 10.91
N ALA A 89 -21.16 2.56 9.59
CA ALA A 89 -20.03 2.46 8.66
C ALA A 89 -19.08 3.64 8.88
N ALA A 90 -17.78 3.35 9.06
CA ALA A 90 -16.78 4.32 9.49
C ALA A 90 -15.54 4.41 8.56
N ILE A 91 -15.52 3.61 7.50
CA ILE A 91 -14.50 3.58 6.43
C ILE A 91 -15.09 3.27 5.06
#